data_AF-A0ABD6EUL4-F1
#
_entry.id   AF-A0ABD6EUL4-F1
#
_cell.length_a   1.000
_cell.length_b   1.000
_cell.length_c   1.000
_cell.angle_alpha   90.00
_cell.angle_beta   90.00
_cell.angle_gamma   90.00
#
_symmetry.space_group_name_H-M   'P 1'
#
loop_
_entity.id
_entity.type
_entity.pdbx_description
1 polymer ?
#
loop_
_entity_poly.entity_id
_entity_poly.type
_entity_poly.pdbx_seq_one_letter_code
_entity_poly.pdbx_strand_id
1 'polypeptide(L)'
;MDGKPYEAGKFARSIRKAVMGEHLGLLPNQKRSEDQPPPEINLDDPICDSFFYDTWGKIAKSNTEIYEEVFHVYPTNKVSSFQELAVWTAQLAMNEYSPQLAEEQLRKLVGNLVEFPTDFLLKENLAPSIASKEGLVPSSVFT
;
A
#
# COMPACT_ATOMS: atom_id res chain seq x y z
N MET A 1 1.47 1.52 -25.25
CA MET A 1 0.23 1.90 -24.56
C MET A 1 -0.78 0.85 -24.91
N ASP A 2 -0.99 -0.10 -24.01
CA ASP A 2 -1.65 -1.38 -24.29
C ASP A 2 -1.01 -2.13 -25.48
N GLY A 3 0.31 -2.28 -25.45
CA GLY A 3 1.11 -2.96 -26.48
C GLY A 3 1.24 -2.20 -27.81
N LYS A 4 0.51 -1.10 -28.01
CA LYS A 4 0.51 -0.31 -29.25
C LYS A 4 1.52 0.84 -29.20
N PRO A 5 2.11 1.24 -30.34
CA PRO A 5 2.89 2.47 -30.46
C PRO A 5 2.08 3.68 -29.98
N TYR A 6 2.71 4.56 -29.21
CA TYR A 6 2.04 5.71 -28.62
C TYR A 6 3.00 6.88 -28.41
N GLU A 7 2.59 8.07 -28.83
CA GLU A 7 3.34 9.31 -28.63
C GLU A 7 2.96 9.95 -27.29
N ALA A 8 3.80 9.75 -26.28
CA ALA A 8 3.58 10.32 -24.95
C ALA A 8 4.21 11.71 -24.82
N GLY A 9 3.48 12.65 -24.23
CA GLY A 9 4.01 13.96 -23.86
C GLY A 9 5.21 13.84 -22.91
N LYS A 10 6.31 14.55 -23.21
CA LYS A 10 7.60 14.43 -22.50
C LYS A 10 7.47 14.65 -20.99
N PHE A 11 6.80 15.73 -20.59
CA PHE A 11 6.65 16.12 -19.19
C PHE A 11 5.75 15.17 -18.38
N ALA A 12 4.56 14.85 -18.90
CA ALA A 12 3.65 13.92 -18.22
C ALA A 12 4.26 12.51 -18.10
N ARG A 13 4.97 12.04 -19.15
CA ARG A 13 5.68 10.76 -19.12
C ARG A 13 6.79 10.75 -18.08
N SER A 14 7.61 11.81 -18.01
CA SER A 14 8.72 11.84 -17.05
C SER A 14 8.22 11.82 -15.61
N ILE A 15 7.19 12.60 -15.29
CA ILE A 15 6.60 12.62 -13.95
C ILE A 15 5.98 11.26 -13.61
N ARG A 16 5.16 10.69 -14.49
CA ARG A 16 4.55 9.37 -14.25
C ARG A 16 5.62 8.30 -13.99
N LYS A 17 6.67 8.24 -14.81
CA LYS A 17 7.76 7.27 -14.63
C LYS A 17 8.52 7.50 -13.32
N ALA A 18 8.72 8.75 -12.90
CA ALA A 18 9.34 9.06 -11.62
C ALA A 18 8.49 8.58 -10.43
N VAL A 19 7.19 8.91 -10.42
CA VAL A 19 6.25 8.51 -9.35
C VAL A 19 6.09 6.99 -9.29
N MET A 20 5.89 6.33 -10.43
CA MET A 20 5.80 4.86 -10.47
C MET A 20 7.13 4.21 -10.06
N GLY A 21 8.25 4.78 -10.49
CA GLY A 21 9.58 4.31 -10.11
C GLY A 21 9.83 4.44 -8.61
N GLU A 22 9.37 5.50 -7.97
CA GLU A 22 9.40 5.65 -6.51
C GLU A 22 8.58 4.55 -5.83
N HIS A 23 7.33 4.35 -6.25
CA HIS A 23 6.44 3.37 -5.63
C HIS A 23 6.87 1.91 -5.80
N LEU A 24 7.47 1.59 -6.94
CA LEU A 24 7.97 0.26 -7.28
C LEU A 24 9.42 0.03 -6.85
N GLY A 25 10.01 1.02 -6.19
CA GLY A 25 11.32 0.91 -5.61
C GLY A 25 12.48 0.90 -6.61
N LEU A 26 12.35 1.61 -7.74
CA LEU A 26 13.27 1.65 -8.87
C LEU A 26 14.23 2.85 -8.83
N LEU A 27 14.15 3.71 -7.82
CA LEU A 27 15.04 4.86 -7.72
C LEU A 27 16.50 4.40 -7.49
N PRO A 28 17.49 5.11 -8.05
CA PRO A 28 18.90 4.71 -7.96
C PRO A 28 19.46 4.78 -6.53
N ASN A 29 18.94 5.69 -5.71
CA ASN A 29 19.43 5.93 -4.34
C ASN A 29 18.67 5.12 -3.28
N GLN A 30 17.88 4.14 -3.69
CA GLN A 30 17.10 3.34 -2.76
C GLN A 30 17.99 2.34 -2.03
N LYS A 31 17.90 2.32 -0.69
CA LYS A 31 18.59 1.32 0.11
C LYS A 31 18.02 -0.05 -0.23
N ARG A 32 18.87 -0.93 -0.78
CA ARG A 32 18.57 -2.34 -1.03
C ARG A 32 19.58 -3.18 -0.27
N SER A 33 19.20 -4.40 0.08
CA SER A 33 20.18 -5.39 0.52
C SER A 33 21.17 -5.63 -0.61
N GLU A 34 22.47 -5.79 -0.31
CA GLU A 34 23.51 -6.09 -1.31
C GLU A 34 23.17 -7.35 -2.13
N ASP A 35 22.40 -8.27 -1.53
CA ASP A 35 21.96 -9.53 -2.14
C ASP A 35 20.75 -9.38 -3.07
N GLN A 36 20.16 -8.18 -3.19
CA GLN A 36 18.96 -7.95 -4.00
C GLN A 36 19.19 -6.90 -5.10
N PRO A 37 19.33 -7.34 -6.37
CA PRO A 37 19.41 -6.41 -7.48
C PRO A 37 18.10 -5.61 -7.62
N PRO A 38 18.15 -4.43 -8.26
CA PRO A 38 16.95 -3.67 -8.59
C PRO A 38 15.98 -4.55 -9.39
N PRO A 39 14.66 -4.50 -9.13
CA PRO A 39 13.71 -5.23 -9.94
C PRO A 39 13.68 -4.65 -11.35
N GLU A 40 13.75 -5.53 -12.36
CA GLU A 40 13.70 -5.14 -13.77
C GLU A 40 12.25 -4.90 -14.21
N ILE A 41 11.72 -3.71 -13.93
CA ILE A 41 10.34 -3.35 -14.28
C ILE A 41 10.32 -2.31 -15.41
N ASN A 42 9.64 -2.65 -16.50
CA ASN A 42 9.41 -1.72 -17.60
C ASN A 42 8.21 -0.80 -17.32
N LEU A 43 8.47 0.50 -17.15
CA LEU A 43 7.44 1.51 -16.92
C LEU A 43 6.89 2.16 -18.19
N ASP A 44 7.27 1.73 -19.40
CA ASP A 44 6.87 2.42 -20.63
C ASP A 44 5.40 2.22 -21.01
N ASP A 45 4.83 1.04 -20.69
CA ASP A 45 3.42 0.76 -20.90
C ASP A 45 2.68 0.60 -19.56
N PRO A 46 2.05 1.68 -19.05
CA PRO A 46 1.44 1.66 -17.72
C PRO A 46 0.06 1.00 -17.65
N ILE A 47 -0.52 0.58 -18.78
CA ILE A 47 -1.91 0.08 -18.83
C ILE A 47 -2.04 -1.33 -19.38
N CYS A 48 -0.97 -1.97 -19.84
CA CYS A 48 -1.07 -3.36 -20.26
C CYS A 48 -1.33 -4.26 -19.04
N ASP A 49 -2.08 -5.35 -19.26
CA ASP A 49 -2.49 -6.27 -18.20
C ASP A 49 -1.30 -6.81 -17.39
N SER A 50 -0.19 -7.12 -18.05
CA SER A 50 1.03 -7.60 -17.37
C SER A 50 1.64 -6.56 -16.43
N PHE A 51 1.55 -5.28 -16.76
CA PHE A 51 2.00 -4.23 -15.84
C PHE A 51 0.97 -4.02 -14.73
N PHE A 52 -0.30 -3.86 -15.08
CA PHE A 52 -1.35 -3.50 -14.12
C PHE A 52 -1.64 -4.62 -13.10
N TYR A 53 -1.87 -5.84 -13.56
CA TYR A 53 -2.19 -6.96 -12.67
C TYR A 53 -0.93 -7.65 -12.14
N ASP A 54 -0.01 -8.04 -13.03
CA ASP A 54 1.10 -8.91 -12.65
C ASP A 54 2.29 -8.18 -12.02
N THR A 55 2.36 -6.86 -12.15
CA THR A 55 3.41 -6.05 -11.51
C THR A 55 2.82 -5.17 -10.43
N TRP A 56 2.01 -4.17 -10.81
CA TRP A 56 1.46 -3.17 -9.89
C TRP A 56 0.58 -3.82 -8.82
N GLY A 57 -0.45 -4.56 -9.23
CA GLY A 57 -1.37 -5.24 -8.32
C GLY A 57 -0.68 -6.28 -7.44
N LYS A 58 0.13 -7.18 -8.02
CA LYS A 58 0.85 -8.21 -7.24
C LYS A 58 1.80 -7.62 -6.19
N ILE A 59 2.56 -6.57 -6.54
CA ILE A 59 3.46 -5.91 -5.59
C ILE A 59 2.65 -5.24 -4.47
N ALA A 60 1.58 -4.51 -4.82
CA ALA A 60 0.71 -3.86 -3.84
C ALA A 60 0.15 -4.88 -2.83
N LYS A 61 -0.40 -5.98 -3.34
CA LYS A 61 -0.96 -7.06 -2.52
C LYS A 61 0.11 -7.71 -1.64
N SER A 62 1.24 -8.10 -2.21
CA SER A 62 2.34 -8.74 -1.46
C SER A 62 2.87 -7.83 -0.35
N ASN A 63 3.08 -6.55 -0.64
CA ASN A 63 3.55 -5.60 0.38
C ASN A 63 2.50 -5.43 1.49
N THR A 64 1.21 -5.36 1.15
CA THR A 64 0.11 -5.27 2.11
C THR A 64 0.12 -6.46 3.07
N GLU A 65 0.20 -7.68 2.53
CA GLU A 65 0.26 -8.90 3.32
C GLU A 65 1.48 -8.92 4.27
N ILE A 66 2.65 -8.50 3.78
CA ILE A 66 3.87 -8.41 4.61
C ILE A 66 3.70 -7.38 5.74
N TYR A 67 3.20 -6.18 5.46
CA TYR A 67 3.01 -5.17 6.50
C TYR A 67 2.01 -5.63 7.56
N GLU A 68 0.91 -6.27 7.15
CA GLU A 68 -0.09 -6.83 8.06
C GLU A 68 0.48 -7.99 8.90
N GLU A 69 1.26 -8.89 8.30
CA GLU A 69 1.88 -10.01 9.00
C GLU A 69 2.96 -9.55 10.00
N VAL A 70 3.83 -8.64 9.56
CA VAL A 70 4.99 -8.24 10.34
C VAL A 70 4.61 -7.30 11.49
N PHE A 71 3.75 -6.33 11.23
CA PHE A 71 3.48 -5.23 12.15
C PHE A 71 2.05 -5.21 12.69
N HIS A 72 1.16 -6.06 12.17
CA HIS A 72 -0.25 -6.05 12.56
C HIS A 72 -0.90 -4.66 12.39
N VAL A 73 -0.51 -3.96 11.32
CA VAL A 73 -0.96 -2.58 11.04
C VAL A 73 -2.46 -2.49 10.76
N TYR A 74 -3.01 -1.30 10.97
CA TYR A 74 -4.34 -0.89 10.51
C TYR A 74 -4.23 0.52 9.88
N PRO A 75 -5.08 0.87 8.90
CA PRO A 75 -6.29 0.16 8.44
C PRO A 75 -5.99 -1.15 7.68
N THR A 76 -6.91 -2.12 7.74
CA THR A 76 -6.79 -3.44 7.07
C THR A 76 -8.18 -4.01 6.73
N ASN A 77 -8.29 -4.78 5.63
CA ASN A 77 -9.52 -5.50 5.28
C ASN A 77 -9.85 -6.68 6.22
N LYS A 78 -8.94 -7.04 7.12
CA LYS A 78 -9.15 -8.10 8.13
C LYS A 78 -10.02 -7.63 9.31
N VAL A 79 -10.29 -6.33 9.40
CA VAL A 79 -11.00 -5.69 10.52
C VAL A 79 -12.16 -4.87 9.99
N SER A 80 -13.38 -5.31 10.27
CA SER A 80 -14.61 -4.72 9.76
C SER A 80 -15.45 -4.01 10.82
N SER A 81 -15.06 -4.07 12.11
CA SER A 81 -15.75 -3.42 13.23
C SER A 81 -14.79 -2.90 14.30
N PHE A 82 -15.25 -2.01 15.18
CA PHE A 82 -14.45 -1.54 16.33
C PHE A 82 -14.16 -2.65 17.33
N GLN A 83 -15.06 -3.63 17.46
CA GLN A 83 -14.83 -4.82 18.28
C GLN A 83 -13.69 -5.67 17.72
N GLU A 84 -13.71 -5.94 16.41
CA GLU A 84 -12.64 -6.64 15.71
C GLU A 84 -11.32 -5.86 15.80
N LEU A 85 -11.36 -4.52 15.71
CA LEU A 85 -10.18 -3.68 15.85
C LEU A 85 -9.55 -3.81 17.24
N ALA A 86 -10.35 -3.78 18.29
CA ALA A 86 -9.85 -3.96 19.66
C ALA A 86 -9.13 -5.32 19.81
N VAL A 87 -9.70 -6.39 19.25
CA VAL A 87 -9.07 -7.73 19.25
C VAL A 87 -7.79 -7.76 18.42
N TRP A 88 -7.79 -7.13 17.24
CA TRP A 88 -6.62 -7.01 16.36
C TRP A 88 -5.47 -6.29 17.09
N THR A 89 -5.70 -5.10 17.62
CA THR A 89 -4.66 -4.29 18.29
C THR A 89 -4.13 -4.89 19.60
N ALA A 90 -4.84 -5.85 20.19
CA ALA A 90 -4.38 -6.55 21.39
C ALA A 90 -3.39 -7.68 21.09
N GLN A 91 -3.26 -8.09 19.82
CA GLN A 91 -2.32 -9.13 19.41
C GLN A 91 -0.90 -8.57 19.31
N LEU A 92 0.08 -9.39 19.70
CA LEU A 92 1.48 -9.03 19.61
C LEU A 92 1.96 -9.16 18.15
N ALA A 93 2.55 -8.11 17.61
CA ALA A 93 3.06 -8.10 16.24
C ALA A 93 4.38 -8.90 16.11
N MET A 94 4.64 -9.46 14.92
CA MET A 94 5.81 -10.31 14.67
C MET A 94 7.13 -9.59 14.95
N ASN A 95 7.23 -8.31 14.61
CA ASN A 95 8.41 -7.50 14.89
C ASN A 95 8.75 -7.40 16.37
N GLU A 96 7.79 -7.60 17.28
CA GLU A 96 8.00 -7.52 18.72
C GLU A 96 8.45 -8.86 19.31
N TYR A 97 7.86 -9.98 18.88
CA TYR A 97 8.20 -11.30 19.43
C TYR A 97 9.28 -12.07 18.63
N SER A 98 9.47 -11.75 17.35
CA SER A 98 10.49 -12.37 16.51
C SER A 98 11.08 -11.37 15.49
N PRO A 99 11.97 -10.47 15.94
CA PRO A 99 12.60 -9.47 15.08
C PRO A 99 13.36 -10.06 13.89
N GLN A 100 13.98 -11.23 14.05
CA GLN A 100 14.74 -11.87 12.98
C GLN A 100 13.83 -12.34 11.84
N LEU A 101 12.70 -12.97 12.17
CA LEU A 101 11.72 -13.39 11.17
C LEU A 101 11.06 -12.17 10.50
N ALA A 102 10.78 -11.12 11.28
CA ALA A 102 10.30 -9.85 10.74
C ALA A 102 11.28 -9.27 9.70
N GLU A 103 12.58 -9.21 10.00
CA GLU A 103 13.59 -8.76 9.03
C GLU A 103 13.62 -9.62 7.76
N GLU A 104 13.49 -10.94 7.88
CA GLU A 104 13.43 -11.85 6.72
C GLU A 104 12.20 -11.60 5.84
N GLN A 105 11.04 -11.32 6.44
CA GLN A 105 9.83 -10.96 5.69
C GLN A 105 9.96 -9.59 5.03
N LEU A 106 10.52 -8.61 5.73
CA LEU A 106 10.69 -7.25 5.21
C LEU A 106 11.66 -7.19 4.02
N ARG A 107 12.62 -8.13 3.92
CA ARG A 107 13.46 -8.27 2.71
C ARG A 107 12.67 -8.59 1.45
N LYS A 108 11.44 -9.10 1.56
CA LYS A 108 10.60 -9.43 0.39
C LYS A 108 9.84 -8.22 -0.15
N LEU A 109 9.84 -7.08 0.55
CA LEU A 109 9.16 -5.87 0.12
C LEU A 109 9.77 -5.33 -1.19
N VAL A 110 8.90 -4.89 -2.09
CA VAL A 110 9.31 -4.22 -3.33
C VAL A 110 8.68 -2.82 -3.36
N GLY A 111 9.51 -1.80 -3.19
CA GLY A 111 9.03 -0.42 -3.13
C GLY A 111 8.18 -0.17 -1.88
N ASN A 112 7.15 0.66 -2.01
CA ASN A 112 6.27 1.07 -0.90
C ASN A 112 4.78 1.02 -1.26
N LEU A 113 4.44 0.52 -2.44
CA LEU A 113 3.06 0.39 -2.90
C LEU A 113 2.30 -0.62 -2.04
N VAL A 114 1.11 -0.28 -1.58
CA VAL A 114 0.19 -1.16 -0.84
C VAL A 114 -1.23 -0.98 -1.38
N GLU A 115 -2.09 -1.97 -1.14
CA GLU A 115 -3.52 -1.86 -1.44
C GLU A 115 -4.19 -0.97 -0.39
N PHE A 116 -5.11 -0.12 -0.84
CA PHE A 116 -5.92 0.66 0.09
C PHE A 116 -7.06 -0.23 0.62
N PRO A 117 -7.20 -0.40 1.95
CA PRO A 117 -8.20 -1.30 2.52
C PRO A 117 -9.60 -0.69 2.46
N THR A 118 -10.44 -1.19 1.56
CA THR A 118 -11.82 -0.73 1.35
C THR A 118 -12.83 -1.27 2.36
N ASP A 119 -12.48 -2.34 3.06
CA ASP A 119 -13.39 -3.08 3.95
C ASP A 119 -13.12 -2.76 5.44
N PHE A 120 -12.14 -1.90 5.70
CA PHE A 120 -11.80 -1.47 7.05
C PHE A 120 -12.96 -0.74 7.72
N LEU A 121 -13.40 -1.24 8.88
CA LEU A 121 -14.55 -0.72 9.63
C LEU A 121 -15.85 -0.63 8.80
N LEU A 122 -16.00 -1.47 7.78
CA LEU A 122 -17.16 -1.47 6.87
C LEU A 122 -18.51 -1.61 7.60
N LYS A 123 -18.54 -2.25 8.77
CA LYS A 123 -19.76 -2.47 9.56
C LYS A 123 -20.09 -1.32 10.52
N GLU A 124 -19.25 -0.28 10.57
CA GLU A 124 -19.40 0.85 11.50
C GLU A 124 -19.94 2.09 10.81
N ASN A 125 -20.71 2.89 11.56
CA ASN A 125 -21.02 4.26 11.14
C ASN A 125 -19.90 5.18 11.61
N LEU A 126 -19.03 5.59 10.68
CA LEU A 126 -17.89 6.47 10.98
C LEU A 126 -18.26 7.96 11.08
N ALA A 127 -19.54 8.32 10.88
CA ALA A 127 -20.00 9.67 11.11
C ALA A 127 -19.85 10.06 12.59
N PRO A 128 -19.46 11.30 12.90
CA PRO A 128 -19.44 11.78 14.27
C PRO A 128 -20.81 11.62 14.95
N SER A 129 -20.81 11.20 16.21
CA SER A 129 -22.04 11.17 17.00
C SER A 129 -22.59 12.58 17.15
N ILE A 130 -23.91 12.76 17.00
CA ILE A 130 -24.61 14.06 17.15
C ILE A 130 -24.37 14.67 18.55
N ALA A 131 -24.08 13.83 19.54
CA ALA A 131 -23.77 14.28 20.90
C ALA A 131 -22.30 14.71 21.09
N SER A 132 -21.42 14.51 20.11
CA SER A 132 -20.02 14.93 20.15
C SER A 132 -19.83 16.33 19.59
N LYS A 133 -18.69 16.97 19.88
CA LYS A 133 -18.38 18.31 19.35
C LYS A 133 -18.29 18.30 17.83
N GLU A 134 -17.80 17.20 17.27
CA GLU A 134 -17.65 16.95 15.84
C GLU A 134 -19.00 16.67 15.17
N GLY A 135 -20.01 16.16 15.90
CA GLY A 135 -21.38 16.04 15.40
C GLY A 135 -22.16 17.36 15.37
N LEU A 136 -21.69 18.39 16.07
CA LEU A 136 -22.29 19.72 16.07
C LEU A 136 -21.79 20.61 14.92
N VAL A 137 -20.67 20.26 14.29
CA VAL A 137 -20.16 21.03 13.14
C VAL A 137 -20.84 20.59 11.84
N PRO A 138 -21.05 21.50 10.88
CA PRO A 138 -21.61 21.13 9.59
C PRO A 138 -20.78 20.06 8.88
N SER A 139 -21.44 19.15 8.17
CA SER A 139 -20.76 18.11 7.39
C SER A 139 -19.81 18.67 6.34
N SER A 140 -20.03 19.91 5.88
CA SER A 140 -19.14 20.63 4.95
C SER A 140 -17.74 20.91 5.51
N VAL A 141 -17.50 20.70 6.80
CA VAL A 141 -16.14 20.73 7.37
C VAL A 141 -15.34 19.49 6.97
N PHE A 142 -16.02 18.39 6.66
CA PHE A 142 -15.42 17.08 6.38
C PHE A 142 -15.48 16.66 4.91
N THR A 143 -16.04 17.49 4.02
CA THR A 143 -16.21 17.25 2.58
C THR A 143 -15.76 18.44 1.76
#